data_AF-A0A7Y6DVX8-F1
#
_entry.id   AF-A0A7Y6DVX8-F1
#
_cell.length_a   1.000
_cell.length_b   1.000
_cell.length_c   1.000
_cell.angle_alpha   90.00
_cell.angle_beta   90.00
_cell.angle_gamma   90.00
#
_symmetry.space_group_name_H-M   'P 1'
#
loop_
_entity.id
_entity.type
_entity.pdbx_description
1 polymer ?
#
loop_
_entity_poly.entity_id
_entity_poly.type
_entity_poly.pdbx_seq_one_letter_code
_entity_poly.pdbx_strand_id
1 'polypeptide(L)'
;LAALDVLGYERPEKLRTRSAGLVGLVVPELSNPVFPAFAQVIETMLTERGYTPLLCTQSPGGTTEDQYVEMLLEHNVDGIVFVSGLHADTTASKDRYHRLRSRGMPIVLINGHADGVDAPSVSTDDSAALDLAFRHLISLGHRNIGLAIGPERFVPAARKR
;
A
#
# COMPACT_ATOMS: atom_id res chain seq x y z
N LEU A 1 27.12 -9.13 32.79
CA LEU A 1 27.58 -9.19 31.38
C LEU A 1 28.08 -10.58 31.00
N ALA A 2 28.91 -11.25 31.81
CA ALA A 2 29.32 -12.65 31.55
C ALA A 2 28.17 -13.68 31.50
N ALA A 3 27.02 -13.42 32.15
CA ALA A 3 25.88 -14.32 32.15
C ALA A 3 25.13 -14.41 30.79
N LEU A 4 25.24 -13.39 29.92
CA LEU A 4 24.54 -13.37 28.63
C LEU A 4 25.23 -14.28 27.60
N ASP A 5 26.56 -14.27 27.57
CA ASP A 5 27.36 -15.14 26.69
C ASP A 5 27.20 -16.63 27.06
N VAL A 6 27.10 -16.94 28.35
CA VAL A 6 26.91 -18.32 28.85
C VAL A 6 25.54 -18.89 28.47
N LEU A 7 24.54 -18.03 28.29
CA LEU A 7 23.17 -18.42 27.94
C LEU A 7 22.90 -18.37 26.42
N GLY A 8 23.90 -18.05 25.60
CA GLY A 8 23.76 -17.95 24.14
C GLY A 8 22.90 -16.77 23.68
N TYR A 9 22.73 -15.74 24.51
CA TYR A 9 22.02 -14.52 24.11
C TYR A 9 22.93 -13.65 23.27
N GLU A 10 22.52 -13.34 22.03
CA GLU A 10 23.20 -12.35 21.21
C GLU A 10 23.25 -11.00 21.93
N ARG A 11 24.46 -10.48 22.05
CA ARG A 11 24.73 -9.20 22.70
C ARG A 11 24.23 -8.09 21.77
N PRO A 12 23.24 -7.26 22.18
CA PRO A 12 22.79 -6.19 21.30
C PRO A 12 23.91 -5.14 21.18
N GLU A 13 24.48 -5.00 19.97
CA GLU A 13 25.63 -4.11 19.69
C GLU A 13 25.31 -2.62 19.92
N LYS A 14 24.03 -2.27 19.93
CA LYS A 14 23.50 -0.95 20.30
C LYS A 14 22.22 -1.17 21.10
N LEU A 15 21.97 -0.34 22.12
CA LEU A 15 20.62 -0.16 22.66
C LEU A 15 19.74 0.16 21.45
N ARG A 16 18.84 -0.75 21.06
CA ARG A 16 17.91 -0.49 19.96
C ARG A 16 17.24 0.85 20.25
N THR A 17 17.46 1.85 19.41
CA THR A 17 16.65 3.05 19.41
C THR A 17 15.21 2.55 19.36
N ARG A 18 14.43 2.81 20.40
CA ARG A 18 13.06 2.30 20.48
C ARG A 18 12.35 2.75 19.21
N SER A 19 11.77 1.79 18.47
CA SER A 19 11.04 2.08 17.25
C SER A 19 10.05 3.22 17.52
N ALA A 20 9.95 4.17 16.60
CA ALA A 20 8.98 5.25 16.66
C ALA A 20 7.54 4.74 16.56
N GLY A 21 7.37 3.49 16.07
CA GLY A 21 6.09 2.83 15.94
C GLY A 21 6.11 1.74 14.88
N LEU A 22 5.05 0.93 14.82
CA LEU A 22 4.84 -0.05 13.77
C LEU A 22 3.89 0.53 12.72
N VAL A 23 4.19 0.36 11.43
CA VAL A 23 3.30 0.80 10.35
C VAL A 23 2.98 -0.38 9.44
N GLY A 24 1.70 -0.71 9.30
CA GLY A 24 1.24 -1.73 8.36
C GLY A 24 1.38 -1.24 6.93
N LEU A 25 1.89 -2.09 6.04
CA LEU A 25 1.97 -1.83 4.61
C LEU A 25 1.29 -2.95 3.86
N VAL A 26 0.07 -2.71 3.40
CA VAL A 26 -0.75 -3.69 2.69
C VAL A 26 -0.63 -3.47 1.19
N VAL A 27 -0.16 -4.48 0.47
CA VAL A 27 0.00 -4.49 -0.99
C VAL A 27 -0.67 -5.73 -1.61
N PRO A 28 -1.09 -5.70 -2.88
CA PRO A 28 -1.90 -6.77 -3.45
C PRO A 28 -1.07 -8.03 -3.69
N GLU A 29 0.11 -7.89 -4.27
CA GLU A 29 1.04 -8.99 -4.59
C GLU A 29 2.47 -8.45 -4.79
N LEU A 30 3.45 -9.35 -4.97
CA LEU A 30 4.85 -8.97 -5.25
C LEU A 30 5.35 -9.38 -6.64
N SER A 31 4.53 -10.08 -7.42
CA SER A 31 4.85 -10.53 -8.79
C SER A 31 4.81 -9.38 -9.80
N ASN A 32 3.82 -8.48 -9.67
CA ASN A 32 3.75 -7.26 -10.47
C ASN A 32 4.78 -6.25 -9.93
N PRO A 33 5.78 -5.83 -10.72
CA PRO A 33 6.90 -5.01 -10.26
C PRO A 33 6.50 -3.62 -9.74
N VAL A 34 5.29 -3.14 -10.06
CA VAL A 34 4.79 -1.84 -9.57
C VAL A 34 4.64 -1.85 -8.04
N PHE A 35 4.13 -2.94 -7.45
CA PHE A 35 3.84 -2.97 -6.01
C PHE A 35 5.08 -3.12 -5.12
N PRO A 36 6.06 -4.01 -5.42
CA PRO A 36 7.35 -4.01 -4.72
C PRO A 36 8.09 -2.68 -4.81
N ALA A 37 8.00 -1.98 -5.95
CA ALA A 37 8.63 -0.67 -6.09
C ALA A 37 8.01 0.36 -5.11
N PHE A 38 6.68 0.40 -4.98
CA PHE A 38 6.03 1.20 -3.93
C PHE A 38 6.46 0.75 -2.54
N ALA A 39 6.43 -0.55 -2.28
CA ALA A 39 6.74 -1.09 -0.97
C ALA A 39 8.16 -0.73 -0.52
N GLN A 40 9.14 -0.86 -1.40
CA GLN A 40 10.53 -0.51 -1.14
C GLN A 40 10.70 0.96 -0.77
N VAL A 41 10.08 1.87 -1.53
CA VAL A 41 10.19 3.31 -1.25
C VAL A 41 9.51 3.65 0.07
N ILE A 42 8.31 3.12 0.33
CA ILE A 42 7.58 3.38 1.57
C ILE A 42 8.34 2.83 2.78
N GLU A 43 8.85 1.60 2.69
CA GLU A 43 9.70 0.96 3.70
C GLU A 43 10.89 1.84 4.05
N THR A 44 11.65 2.28 3.05
CA THR A 44 12.86 3.08 3.26
C THR A 44 12.52 4.41 3.94
N MET A 45 11.45 5.09 3.50
CA MET A 45 10.99 6.35 4.09
C MET A 45 10.49 6.18 5.54
N LEU A 46 9.91 5.03 5.89
CA LEU A 46 9.49 4.72 7.25
C LEU A 46 10.69 4.43 8.15
N THR A 47 11.61 3.61 7.68
CA THR A 47 12.84 3.23 8.38
C THR A 47 13.73 4.45 8.66
N GLU A 48 13.88 5.37 7.71
CA GLU A 48 14.59 6.65 7.90
C GLU A 48 13.99 7.52 9.01
N ARG A 49 12.68 7.39 9.27
CA ARG A 49 11.96 8.09 10.33
C ARG A 49 11.88 7.29 11.64
N GLY A 50 12.51 6.12 11.70
CA GLY A 50 12.54 5.24 12.87
C GLY A 50 11.29 4.37 13.06
N TYR A 51 10.38 4.32 12.09
CA TYR A 51 9.25 3.39 12.10
C TYR A 51 9.67 2.01 11.59
N THR A 52 8.95 0.97 12.02
CA THR A 52 9.15 -0.40 11.54
C THR A 52 7.97 -0.81 10.64
N PRO A 53 8.20 -1.01 9.34
CA PRO A 53 7.14 -1.44 8.43
C PRO A 53 6.82 -2.93 8.59
N LEU A 54 5.52 -3.25 8.57
CA LEU A 54 4.99 -4.62 8.53
C LEU A 54 4.35 -4.87 7.16
N LEU A 55 5.12 -5.47 6.26
CA LEU A 55 4.67 -5.78 4.90
C LEU A 55 3.65 -6.93 4.90
N CYS A 56 2.48 -6.67 4.34
CA CYS A 56 1.37 -7.59 4.19
C CYS A 56 1.05 -7.73 2.70
N THR A 57 1.20 -8.93 2.14
CA THR A 57 1.03 -9.18 0.70
C THR A 57 -0.01 -10.26 0.48
N GLN A 58 -1.00 -10.03 -0.38
CA GLN A 58 -1.99 -11.06 -0.65
C GLN A 58 -1.40 -12.10 -1.61
N SER A 59 -1.52 -13.37 -1.25
CA SER A 59 -1.30 -14.48 -2.19
C SER A 59 -2.66 -15.02 -2.64
N PRO A 60 -2.80 -15.54 -3.86
CA PRO A 60 -4.02 -16.21 -4.29
C PRO A 60 -4.42 -17.30 -3.29
N GLY A 61 -5.64 -17.21 -2.73
CA GLY A 61 -6.14 -18.13 -1.69
C GLY A 61 -5.52 -17.95 -0.30
N GLY A 62 -4.68 -16.92 -0.11
CA GLY A 62 -4.07 -16.57 1.17
C GLY A 62 -4.90 -15.61 2.00
N THR A 63 -4.23 -14.94 2.93
CA THR A 63 -4.82 -13.99 3.88
C THR A 63 -5.52 -12.83 3.15
N THR A 64 -6.77 -12.56 3.53
CA THR A 64 -7.54 -11.45 2.99
C THR A 64 -7.07 -10.11 3.57
N GLU A 65 -7.42 -9.01 2.91
CA GLU A 65 -7.14 -7.68 3.46
C GLU A 65 -7.79 -7.45 4.83
N ASP A 66 -9.00 -7.99 5.09
CA ASP A 66 -9.63 -7.89 6.41
C ASP A 66 -8.82 -8.60 7.49
N GLN A 67 -8.31 -9.79 7.20
CA GLN A 67 -7.47 -10.55 8.13
C GLN A 67 -6.14 -9.85 8.41
N TYR A 68 -5.55 -9.21 7.39
CA TYR A 68 -4.37 -8.37 7.60
C TYR A 68 -4.68 -7.15 8.47
N VAL A 69 -5.82 -6.50 8.27
CA VAL A 69 -6.25 -5.39 9.12
C VAL A 69 -6.40 -5.84 10.57
N GLU A 70 -7.04 -6.98 10.82
CA GLU A 70 -7.18 -7.55 12.16
C GLU A 70 -5.81 -7.85 12.79
N MET A 71 -4.93 -8.54 12.07
CA MET A 71 -3.57 -8.85 12.52
C MET A 71 -2.76 -7.59 12.84
N LEU A 72 -2.84 -6.55 12.00
CA LEU A 72 -2.15 -5.28 12.23
C LEU A 72 -2.68 -4.56 13.49
N LEU A 73 -4.00 -4.61 13.73
CA LEU A 73 -4.60 -4.07 14.94
C LEU A 73 -4.16 -4.85 16.18
N GLU A 74 -4.08 -6.18 16.12
CA GLU A 74 -3.56 -7.02 17.21
C GLU A 74 -2.10 -6.71 17.54
N HIS A 75 -1.30 -6.34 16.53
CA HIS A 75 0.07 -5.89 16.71
C HIS A 75 0.22 -4.43 17.16
N ASN A 76 -0.89 -3.72 17.42
CA ASN A 76 -0.89 -2.31 17.85
C ASN A 76 -0.09 -1.40 16.91
N VAL A 77 -0.32 -1.51 15.60
CA VAL A 77 0.29 -0.56 14.65
C VAL A 77 -0.18 0.88 14.89
N ASP A 78 0.70 1.83 14.61
CA ASP A 78 0.46 3.27 14.72
C ASP A 78 -0.19 3.86 13.46
N GLY A 79 -0.22 3.08 12.36
CA GLY A 79 -0.88 3.45 11.12
C GLY A 79 -0.82 2.36 10.06
N ILE A 80 -1.63 2.49 9.00
CA ILE A 80 -1.68 1.53 7.89
C ILE A 80 -1.66 2.25 6.54
N VAL A 81 -0.76 1.84 5.66
CA VAL A 81 -0.72 2.24 4.26
C VAL A 81 -1.27 1.12 3.39
N PHE A 82 -2.29 1.42 2.59
CA PHE A 82 -2.86 0.50 1.61
C PHE A 82 -2.42 0.92 0.20
N VAL A 83 -1.80 0.02 -0.55
CA VAL A 83 -1.42 0.23 -1.95
C VAL A 83 -2.29 -0.64 -2.83
N SER A 84 -3.16 -0.05 -3.65
CA SER A 84 -4.05 -0.75 -4.58
C SER A 84 -4.81 -1.93 -4.00
N GLY A 85 -5.13 -1.88 -2.71
CA GLY A 85 -5.97 -2.86 -2.02
C GLY A 85 -7.44 -2.75 -2.42
N LEU A 86 -8.33 -3.31 -1.60
CA LEU A 86 -9.76 -3.39 -1.90
C LEU A 86 -10.45 -2.02 -2.03
N HIS A 87 -9.87 -0.95 -1.46
CA HIS A 87 -10.31 0.42 -1.69
C HIS A 87 -10.29 0.84 -3.16
N ALA A 88 -9.39 0.24 -3.95
CA ALA A 88 -9.28 0.47 -5.38
C ALA A 88 -10.27 -0.38 -6.19
N ASP A 89 -10.96 -1.35 -5.58
CA ASP A 89 -12.01 -2.15 -6.22
C ASP A 89 -13.39 -1.53 -5.94
N THR A 90 -14.06 -1.05 -6.98
CA THR A 90 -15.37 -0.40 -6.89
C THR A 90 -16.49 -1.33 -6.43
N THR A 91 -16.26 -2.65 -6.47
CA THR A 91 -17.23 -3.66 -6.03
C THR A 91 -17.03 -4.09 -4.58
N ALA A 92 -15.89 -3.75 -3.97
CA ALA A 92 -15.59 -4.11 -2.60
C ALA A 92 -16.23 -3.15 -1.58
N SER A 93 -16.63 -3.68 -0.43
CA SER A 93 -17.09 -2.83 0.67
C SER A 93 -15.95 -2.00 1.26
N LYS A 94 -16.24 -0.71 1.48
CA LYS A 94 -15.37 0.27 2.11
C LYS A 94 -15.49 0.28 3.64
N ASP A 95 -16.39 -0.50 4.22
CA ASP A 95 -16.69 -0.50 5.68
C ASP A 95 -15.45 -0.71 6.54
N ARG A 96 -14.50 -1.52 6.06
CA ARG A 96 -13.20 -1.75 6.71
C ARG A 96 -12.47 -0.45 7.02
N TYR A 97 -12.42 0.48 6.06
CA TYR A 97 -11.71 1.73 6.21
C TYR A 97 -12.47 2.68 7.12
N HIS A 98 -13.80 2.72 7.01
CA HIS A 98 -14.64 3.47 7.94
C HIS A 98 -14.47 3.01 9.39
N ARG A 99 -14.37 1.68 9.63
CA ARG A 99 -14.11 1.12 10.96
C ARG A 99 -12.73 1.48 11.49
N LEU A 100 -11.71 1.50 10.63
CA LEU A 100 -10.37 1.93 11.01
C LEU A 100 -10.37 3.41 11.43
N ARG A 101 -10.99 4.27 10.62
CA ARG A 101 -11.10 5.71 10.88
C ARG A 101 -11.91 6.00 12.14
N SER A 102 -13.01 5.30 12.38
CA SER A 102 -13.83 5.51 13.59
C SER A 102 -13.11 5.11 14.88
N ARG A 103 -12.11 4.22 14.80
CA ARG A 103 -11.21 3.86 15.91
C ARG A 103 -10.02 4.82 16.07
N GLY A 104 -9.94 5.87 15.25
CA GLY A 104 -8.83 6.81 15.25
C GLY A 104 -7.56 6.28 14.59
N MET A 105 -7.61 5.15 13.87
CA MET A 105 -6.44 4.59 13.18
C MET A 105 -6.05 5.48 11.99
N PRO A 106 -4.81 6.01 11.93
CA PRO A 106 -4.31 6.70 10.75
C PRO A 106 -4.17 5.72 9.60
N ILE A 107 -4.76 6.05 8.45
CA ILE A 107 -4.62 5.25 7.22
C ILE A 107 -4.31 6.16 6.04
N VAL A 108 -3.57 5.62 5.05
CA VAL A 108 -3.30 6.27 3.77
C VAL A 108 -3.60 5.31 2.64
N LEU A 109 -4.22 5.82 1.57
CA LEU A 109 -4.60 5.05 0.39
C LEU A 109 -3.70 5.43 -0.80
N ILE A 110 -3.14 4.45 -1.50
CA ILE A 110 -2.25 4.67 -2.64
C ILE A 110 -2.79 3.94 -3.86
N ASN A 111 -2.82 4.63 -5.01
CA ASN A 111 -3.22 4.09 -6.31
C ASN A 111 -4.62 3.43 -6.29
N GLY A 112 -5.63 4.26 -6.01
CA GLY A 112 -7.04 3.86 -6.00
C GLY A 112 -7.89 4.65 -5.01
N HIS A 113 -8.14 5.94 -5.25
CA HIS A 113 -8.99 6.75 -4.36
C HIS A 113 -10.35 6.09 -4.07
N ALA A 114 -10.75 6.05 -2.81
CA ALA A 114 -12.03 5.50 -2.37
C ALA A 114 -12.98 6.60 -1.90
N ASP A 115 -13.96 6.96 -2.74
CA ASP A 115 -14.96 7.96 -2.40
C ASP A 115 -15.68 7.61 -1.09
N GLY A 116 -15.88 8.61 -0.23
CA GLY A 116 -16.55 8.47 1.06
C GLY A 116 -15.64 8.05 2.21
N VAL A 117 -14.45 7.50 1.95
CA VAL A 117 -13.48 7.18 3.02
C VAL A 117 -12.73 8.45 3.41
N ASP A 118 -12.85 8.87 4.66
CA ASP A 118 -12.05 9.97 5.23
C ASP A 118 -10.60 9.52 5.43
N ALA A 119 -9.80 9.48 4.37
CA ALA A 119 -8.40 9.15 4.42
C ALA A 119 -7.62 9.92 3.35
N PRO A 120 -6.40 10.38 3.64
CA PRO A 120 -5.49 10.87 2.61
C PRO A 120 -5.29 9.80 1.54
N SER A 121 -5.40 10.21 0.28
CA SER A 121 -5.16 9.34 -0.86
C SER A 121 -4.17 9.95 -1.84
N VAL A 122 -3.25 9.14 -2.34
CA VAL A 122 -2.31 9.53 -3.40
C VAL A 122 -2.54 8.60 -4.58
N SER A 123 -2.79 9.15 -5.76
CA SER A 123 -2.99 8.37 -6.99
C SER A 123 -2.50 9.17 -8.18
N THR A 124 -2.12 8.47 -9.24
CA THR A 124 -1.83 9.10 -10.53
C THR A 124 -3.11 9.74 -11.08
N ASP A 125 -2.98 10.88 -11.76
CA ASP A 125 -4.03 11.37 -12.63
C ASP A 125 -4.06 10.50 -13.90
N ASP A 126 -4.82 9.41 -13.84
CA ASP A 126 -4.90 8.44 -14.93
C ASP A 126 -5.41 9.05 -16.23
N SER A 127 -6.32 10.03 -16.16
CA SER A 127 -6.88 10.71 -17.34
C SER A 127 -5.84 11.62 -17.99
N ALA A 128 -5.10 12.41 -17.19
CA ALA A 128 -4.00 13.21 -17.71
C ALA A 128 -2.85 12.34 -18.25
N ALA A 129 -2.53 11.24 -17.57
CA ALA A 129 -1.51 10.30 -18.04
C ALA A 129 -1.89 9.69 -19.41
N LEU A 130 -3.17 9.39 -19.62
CA LEU A 130 -3.67 8.88 -20.89
C LEU A 130 -3.62 9.95 -21.99
N ASP A 131 -4.08 11.17 -21.71
CA ASP A 131 -4.01 12.29 -22.66
C ASP A 131 -2.56 12.56 -23.09
N LEU A 132 -1.61 12.58 -22.15
CA LEU A 132 -0.19 12.72 -22.45
C LEU A 132 0.34 11.59 -23.35
N ALA A 133 -0.01 10.33 -23.05
CA ALA A 133 0.38 9.18 -23.86
C ALA A 133 -0.20 9.25 -25.29
N PHE A 134 -1.48 9.58 -25.42
CA PHE A 134 -2.15 9.69 -26.73
C PHE A 134 -1.60 10.86 -27.55
N ARG A 135 -1.40 12.03 -26.94
CA ARG A 135 -0.78 13.18 -27.60
C ARG A 135 0.61 12.83 -28.11
N HIS A 136 1.40 12.10 -27.32
CA HIS A 136 2.71 11.65 -27.75
C HIS A 136 2.62 10.75 -28.99
N LEU A 137 1.74 9.75 -29.00
CA LEU A 137 1.54 8.88 -30.17
C LEU A 137 1.04 9.63 -31.41
N ILE A 138 0.10 10.56 -31.24
CA ILE A 138 -0.39 11.41 -32.34
C ILE A 138 0.73 12.28 -32.90
N SER A 139 1.59 12.84 -32.02
CA SER A 139 2.74 13.64 -32.44
C SER A 139 3.75 12.85 -33.28
N LEU A 140 3.82 11.54 -33.08
CA LEU A 140 4.62 10.61 -33.89
C LEU A 140 3.93 10.18 -35.20
N GLY A 141 2.73 10.67 -35.48
CA GLY A 141 1.97 10.40 -36.70
C GLY A 141 1.03 9.19 -36.64
N HIS A 142 0.86 8.56 -35.48
CA HIS A 142 -0.07 7.43 -35.33
C HIS A 142 -1.53 7.92 -35.44
N ARG A 143 -2.35 7.20 -36.23
CA ARG A 143 -3.77 7.53 -36.46
C ARG A 143 -4.76 6.48 -35.95
N ASN A 144 -4.31 5.22 -35.84
CA ASN A 144 -5.10 4.11 -35.32
C ASN A 144 -4.43 3.63 -34.02
N ILE A 145 -4.97 4.03 -32.87
CA ILE A 145 -4.41 3.75 -31.55
C ILE A 145 -5.40 2.86 -30.81
N GLY A 146 -4.95 1.66 -30.42
CA GLY A 146 -5.72 0.76 -29.55
C GLY A 146 -5.43 1.03 -28.08
N LEU A 147 -6.43 0.82 -27.23
CA LEU A 147 -6.31 0.94 -25.77
C LEU A 147 -6.60 -0.40 -25.11
N ALA A 148 -5.60 -0.99 -24.46
CA ALA A 148 -5.74 -2.18 -23.64
C ALA A 148 -5.65 -1.77 -22.16
N ILE A 149 -6.77 -1.93 -21.42
CA ILE A 149 -6.87 -1.59 -20.01
C ILE A 149 -7.27 -2.82 -19.18
N GLY A 150 -6.93 -2.77 -17.89
CA GLY A 150 -7.33 -3.80 -16.93
C GLY A 150 -8.85 -3.80 -16.66
N PRO A 151 -9.31 -4.69 -15.76
CA PRO A 151 -10.72 -4.80 -15.40
C PRO A 151 -11.31 -3.48 -14.89
N GLU A 152 -12.50 -3.12 -15.39
CA GLU A 152 -13.19 -1.85 -15.06
C GLU A 152 -13.53 -1.69 -13.59
N ARG A 153 -13.60 -2.80 -12.84
CA ARG A 153 -13.85 -2.76 -11.40
C ARG A 153 -12.76 -2.01 -10.62
N PHE A 154 -11.57 -1.82 -11.19
CA PHE A 154 -10.50 -1.10 -10.52
C PHE A 154 -10.53 0.39 -10.86
N VAL A 155 -10.52 1.25 -9.83
CA VAL A 155 -10.57 2.72 -9.97
C VAL A 155 -9.55 3.26 -10.98
N PRO A 156 -8.25 2.85 -10.96
CA PRO A 156 -7.28 3.34 -11.95
C PRO A 156 -7.57 2.89 -13.39
N ALA A 157 -8.27 1.76 -13.57
CA ALA A 157 -8.68 1.30 -14.90
C ALA A 157 -9.93 2.05 -15.40
N ALA A 158 -10.92 2.27 -14.52
CA ALA A 158 -12.13 3.00 -14.85
C ALA A 158 -11.87 4.45 -15.28
N ARG A 159 -10.86 5.11 -14.69
CA ARG A 159 -10.47 6.50 -14.99
C ARG A 159 -9.73 6.69 -16.32
N LYS A 160 -9.38 5.60 -17.01
CA LYS A 160 -8.69 5.61 -18.32
C LYS A 160 -9.65 5.52 -19.50
N ARG A 161 -10.94 5.69 -19.26
CA ARG A 161 -11.95 5.89 -20.30
C ARG A 161 -12.31 7.37 -20.40
#